data_AF-A0A0C9VAJ7-F1
#
_entry.id   AF-A0A0C9VAJ7-F1
#
_cell.length_a   1.000
_cell.length_b   1.000
_cell.length_c   1.000
_cell.angle_alpha   90.00
_cell.angle_beta   90.00
_cell.angle_gamma   90.00
#
_symmetry.space_group_name_H-M   'P 1'
#
loop_
_entity.id
_entity.type
_entity.pdbx_description
1 polymer ?
#
loop_
_entity_poly.entity_id
_entity_poly.type
_entity_poly.pdbx_seq_one_letter_code
_entity_poly.pdbx_strand_id
1 'polypeptide(L)'
;MVYVHQVHILLCSHPEFVQYLPHNSIVTPAQIVEAAQDVPCYLNAYRDPAVALILFIDEHKADGYLNLKDALGFLRDMHMPNNLHHNDDSKTGQMVSNALSTIFAVHPVQPGVNNGTINSYTMNPTLATFNDRCKLYTNSINIMVCNLYPNPTGILRENLNANLDFFFRSFEVEGCMPLFPYGH
;
A
#
# COMPACT_ATOMS: atom_id res chain seq x y z
N MET A 1 -17.16 -14.65 -8.13
CA MET A 1 -15.95 -13.81 -8.34
C MET A 1 -15.73 -12.80 -7.19
N VAL A 2 -16.14 -13.12 -5.96
CA VAL A 2 -16.00 -12.25 -4.76
C VAL A 2 -15.02 -12.87 -3.73
N TYR A 3 -14.73 -14.16 -3.87
CA TYR A 3 -13.88 -14.93 -2.95
C TYR A 3 -12.38 -14.59 -3.02
N VAL A 4 -11.87 -14.12 -4.16
CA VAL A 4 -10.42 -13.88 -4.34
C VAL A 4 -9.97 -12.60 -3.62
N HIS A 5 -10.85 -11.61 -3.47
CA HIS A 5 -10.55 -10.40 -2.71
C HIS A 5 -10.62 -10.62 -1.19
N GLN A 6 -11.54 -11.48 -0.72
CA GLN A 6 -11.71 -11.78 0.71
C GLN A 6 -10.55 -12.58 1.31
N VAL A 7 -9.88 -13.45 0.54
CA VAL A 7 -8.74 -14.24 1.03
C VAL A 7 -7.45 -13.41 1.09
N HIS A 8 -7.33 -12.35 0.29
CA HIS A 8 -6.11 -11.54 0.19
C HIS A 8 -5.83 -10.71 1.45
N ILE A 9 -6.87 -10.24 2.14
CA ILE A 9 -6.71 -9.38 3.32
C ILE A 9 -6.59 -10.20 4.61
N LEU A 10 -7.16 -11.41 4.62
CA LEU A 10 -7.29 -12.31 5.79
C LEU A 10 -5.98 -12.92 6.31
N LEU A 11 -4.86 -12.71 5.62
CA LEU A 11 -3.54 -13.28 5.96
C LEU A 11 -2.55 -12.23 6.53
N CYS A 12 -2.97 -10.98 6.71
CA CYS A 12 -2.05 -9.84 6.90
C CYS A 12 -1.51 -9.59 8.32
N SER A 13 -1.79 -10.43 9.32
CA SER A 13 -1.43 -10.17 10.73
C SER A 13 -0.19 -10.92 11.26
N HIS A 14 0.54 -11.66 10.41
CA HIS A 14 1.85 -12.22 10.76
C HIS A 14 2.90 -11.85 9.71
N PRO A 15 4.12 -11.43 10.11
CA PRO A 15 5.14 -10.99 9.16
C PRO A 15 5.55 -12.08 8.16
N GLU A 16 5.45 -13.36 8.52
CA GLU A 16 5.68 -14.49 7.60
C GLU A 16 4.67 -14.56 6.44
N PHE A 17 3.44 -14.08 6.63
CA PHE A 17 2.41 -14.07 5.56
C PHE A 17 2.58 -12.91 4.56
N VAL A 18 3.23 -11.82 4.99
CA VAL A 18 3.62 -10.71 4.10
C VAL A 18 4.67 -11.18 3.08
N GLN A 19 5.42 -12.25 3.36
CA GLN A 19 6.25 -12.94 2.36
C GLN A 19 5.44 -13.95 1.54
N TYR A 20 4.47 -14.65 2.15
CA TYR A 20 3.69 -15.68 1.46
C TYR A 20 2.93 -15.12 0.26
N LEU A 21 2.35 -13.93 0.37
CA LEU A 21 1.64 -13.30 -0.74
C LEU A 21 2.57 -12.97 -1.93
N PRO A 22 3.66 -12.17 -1.80
CA PRO A 22 4.63 -11.95 -2.86
C PRO A 22 5.26 -13.23 -3.41
N HIS A 23 5.66 -14.15 -2.54
CA HIS A 23 6.26 -15.42 -2.96
C HIS A 23 5.26 -16.25 -3.78
N ASN A 24 4.01 -16.37 -3.32
CA ASN A 24 2.97 -17.08 -4.04
C ASN A 24 2.66 -16.38 -5.39
N SER A 25 2.67 -15.05 -5.44
CA SER A 25 2.54 -14.27 -6.69
C SER A 25 3.67 -14.51 -7.68
N ILE A 26 4.89 -14.82 -7.20
CA ILE A 26 6.03 -15.20 -8.06
C ILE A 26 5.84 -16.61 -8.65
N VAL A 27 5.25 -17.52 -7.87
CA VAL A 27 5.17 -18.97 -8.20
C VAL A 27 3.81 -19.42 -8.79
N THR A 28 2.77 -18.56 -8.82
CA THR A 28 1.41 -18.85 -9.35
C THR A 28 1.12 -18.04 -10.63
N PRO A 29 0.00 -18.27 -11.37
CA PRO A 29 -0.16 -17.78 -12.75
C PRO A 29 0.08 -16.28 -12.94
N ALA A 30 0.55 -15.92 -14.14
CA ALA A 30 1.07 -14.62 -14.55
C ALA A 30 0.20 -13.37 -14.26
N GLN A 31 -1.04 -13.52 -13.78
CA GLN A 31 -1.94 -12.43 -13.44
C GLN A 31 -1.70 -11.82 -12.04
N ILE A 32 -1.02 -12.52 -11.11
CA ILE A 32 -0.69 -11.96 -9.77
C ILE A 32 0.66 -11.18 -9.81
N VAL A 33 1.39 -11.30 -10.91
CA VAL A 33 2.71 -10.70 -11.17
C VAL A 33 2.69 -9.16 -11.23
N GLU A 34 1.51 -8.54 -11.42
CA GLU A 34 1.36 -7.08 -11.52
C GLU A 34 1.56 -6.32 -10.21
N ALA A 35 1.49 -6.99 -9.05
CA ALA A 35 1.45 -6.32 -7.74
C ALA A 35 2.74 -5.58 -7.33
N ALA A 36 3.86 -5.79 -8.01
CA ALA A 36 5.11 -5.04 -7.76
C ALA A 36 5.61 -4.23 -8.99
N GLN A 37 4.84 -4.25 -10.10
CA GLN A 37 5.07 -3.37 -11.26
C GLN A 37 4.62 -1.95 -10.99
N ASP A 38 3.61 -1.79 -10.14
CA ASP A 38 3.05 -0.51 -9.77
C ASP A 38 3.48 -0.11 -8.36
N VAL A 39 3.95 1.12 -8.23
CA VAL A 39 4.55 1.62 -6.99
C VAL A 39 3.55 1.58 -5.82
N PRO A 40 2.25 1.91 -6.00
CA PRO A 40 1.29 1.81 -4.90
C PRO A 40 0.90 0.40 -4.51
N CYS A 41 0.91 -0.57 -5.42
CA CYS A 41 0.72 -1.97 -5.03
C CYS A 41 1.88 -2.47 -4.15
N TYR A 42 3.12 -2.13 -4.50
CA TYR A 42 4.30 -2.42 -3.67
C TYR A 42 4.19 -1.75 -2.29
N LEU A 43 3.76 -0.49 -2.24
CA LEU A 43 3.58 0.20 -0.97
C LEU A 43 2.50 -0.43 -0.10
N ASN A 44 1.31 -0.64 -0.67
CA ASN A 44 0.14 -1.09 0.05
C ASN A 44 0.32 -2.51 0.58
N ALA A 45 1.10 -3.36 -0.11
CA ALA A 45 1.44 -4.70 0.36
C ALA A 45 2.08 -4.71 1.77
N TYR A 46 2.78 -3.63 2.16
CA TYR A 46 3.37 -3.48 3.49
C TYR A 46 2.65 -2.44 4.36
N ARG A 47 2.04 -1.43 3.75
CA ARG A 47 1.33 -0.37 4.47
C ARG A 47 -0.02 -0.81 4.98
N ASP A 48 -0.78 -1.58 4.22
CA ASP A 48 -2.10 -2.06 4.62
C ASP A 48 -2.05 -2.98 5.86
N PRO A 49 -1.14 -3.97 5.97
CA PRO A 49 -0.98 -4.72 7.22
C PRO A 49 -0.55 -3.82 8.39
N ALA A 50 0.33 -2.83 8.16
CA ALA A 50 0.71 -1.87 9.19
C ALA A 50 -0.49 -1.05 9.69
N VAL A 51 -1.34 -0.58 8.78
CA VAL A 51 -2.59 0.13 9.10
C VAL A 51 -3.54 -0.77 9.87
N ALA A 52 -3.70 -2.03 9.45
CA ALA A 52 -4.55 -2.99 10.17
C ALA A 52 -4.06 -3.22 11.60
N LEU A 53 -2.74 -3.35 11.84
CA LEU A 53 -2.21 -3.47 13.20
C LEU A 53 -2.49 -2.23 14.05
N ILE A 54 -2.44 -1.03 13.46
CA ILE A 54 -2.67 0.22 14.19
C ILE A 54 -4.16 0.47 14.46
N LEU A 55 -5.05 0.04 13.56
CA LEU A 55 -6.47 0.38 13.60
C LEU A 55 -7.38 -0.76 14.08
N PHE A 56 -6.96 -2.03 14.00
CA PHE A 56 -7.84 -3.15 14.33
C PHE A 56 -7.57 -3.73 15.72
N ILE A 57 -6.47 -3.33 16.37
CA ILE A 57 -6.15 -3.74 17.73
C ILE A 57 -6.91 -2.86 18.72
N ASP A 58 -7.57 -3.51 19.68
CA ASP A 58 -8.22 -2.86 20.81
C ASP A 58 -7.17 -2.37 21.80
N GLU A 59 -7.05 -1.06 21.98
CA GLU A 59 -5.98 -0.46 22.77
C GLU A 59 -6.22 -0.54 24.29
N HIS A 60 -7.41 -0.97 24.73
CA HIS A 60 -7.64 -1.33 26.13
C HIS A 60 -7.01 -2.68 26.50
N LYS A 61 -6.72 -3.54 25.53
CA LYS A 61 -6.06 -4.83 25.78
C LYS A 61 -4.55 -4.60 25.80
N ALA A 62 -3.93 -4.96 26.91
CA ALA A 62 -2.49 -4.78 27.11
C ALA A 62 -1.61 -5.76 26.29
N ASP A 63 -2.22 -6.70 25.57
CA ASP A 63 -1.50 -7.75 24.85
C ASP A 63 -1.02 -7.28 23.47
N GLY A 64 -1.65 -6.26 22.87
CA GLY A 64 -1.22 -5.67 21.60
C GLY A 64 -1.36 -6.61 20.40
N TYR A 65 -2.23 -7.61 20.48
CA TYR A 65 -2.46 -8.58 19.41
C TYR A 65 -3.85 -8.45 18.79
N LEU A 66 -3.90 -8.55 17.47
CA LEU A 66 -5.15 -8.73 16.75
C LEU A 66 -5.52 -10.22 16.75
N ASN A 67 -6.53 -10.60 17.53
CA ASN A 67 -7.03 -11.98 17.50
C ASN A 67 -7.80 -12.27 16.21
N LEU A 68 -7.85 -13.55 15.83
CA LEU A 68 -8.43 -13.99 14.55
C LEU A 68 -9.93 -13.69 14.44
N LYS A 69 -10.67 -13.70 15.56
CA LYS A 69 -12.10 -13.40 15.56
C LYS A 69 -12.34 -11.95 15.19
N ASP A 70 -11.61 -11.03 15.80
CA ASP A 70 -11.72 -9.59 15.54
C ASP A 70 -11.23 -9.28 14.12
N ALA A 71 -10.13 -9.90 13.67
CA ALA A 71 -9.64 -9.79 12.28
C ALA A 71 -10.71 -10.23 11.26
N LEU A 72 -11.37 -11.38 11.48
CA LEU A 72 -12.46 -11.84 10.63
C LEU A 72 -13.65 -10.88 10.63
N GLY A 73 -13.96 -10.29 11.79
CA GLY A 73 -14.97 -9.24 11.91
C GLY A 73 -14.72 -8.11 10.93
N PHE A 74 -13.53 -7.50 10.96
CA PHE A 74 -13.17 -6.43 10.03
C PHE A 74 -13.14 -6.88 8.57
N LEU A 75 -12.47 -8.00 8.29
CA LEU A 75 -12.05 -8.33 6.92
C LEU A 75 -13.08 -9.13 6.13
N ARG A 76 -13.77 -10.06 6.79
CA ARG A 76 -14.79 -10.90 6.15
C ARG A 76 -16.17 -10.26 6.31
N ASP A 77 -16.46 -9.83 7.53
CA ASP A 77 -17.81 -9.41 7.91
C ASP A 77 -18.02 -7.89 7.79
N MET A 78 -16.96 -7.12 7.50
CA MET A 78 -16.97 -5.65 7.46
C MET A 78 -17.61 -5.05 8.73
N HIS A 79 -17.35 -5.71 9.86
CA HIS A 79 -17.98 -5.47 11.14
C HIS A 79 -16.94 -5.12 12.19
N MET A 80 -17.04 -3.91 12.74
CA MET A 80 -16.18 -3.47 13.84
C MET A 80 -16.50 -4.30 15.10
N PRO A 81 -15.50 -4.90 15.78
CA PRO A 81 -15.73 -5.67 16.99
C PRO A 81 -16.45 -4.87 18.07
N ASN A 82 -17.35 -5.53 18.80
CA ASN A 82 -17.99 -4.92 19.95
C ASN A 82 -16.92 -4.52 20.97
N ASN A 83 -17.03 -3.30 21.51
CA ASN A 83 -16.08 -2.75 22.48
C ASN A 83 -14.64 -2.64 21.97
N LEU A 84 -14.41 -2.50 20.65
CA LEU A 84 -13.12 -2.01 20.16
C LEU A 84 -12.96 -0.55 20.62
N HIS A 85 -11.85 -0.25 21.30
CA HIS A 85 -11.52 1.10 21.71
C HIS A 85 -10.18 1.55 21.13
N HIS A 86 -10.13 2.83 20.80
CA HIS A 86 -8.90 3.55 20.50
C HIS A 86 -8.67 4.57 21.61
N ASN A 87 -7.41 4.79 21.94
CA ASN A 87 -6.97 5.93 22.73
C ASN A 87 -7.39 7.23 22.00
N ASP A 88 -7.64 8.29 22.78
CA ASP A 88 -8.12 9.58 22.27
C ASP A 88 -7.13 10.28 21.30
N ASP A 89 -5.89 9.81 21.26
CA ASP A 89 -4.86 10.33 20.37
C ASP A 89 -5.07 9.89 18.91
N SER A 90 -4.92 10.85 18.00
CA SER A 90 -4.95 10.59 16.56
C SER A 90 -3.80 9.66 16.14
N LYS A 91 -4.13 8.68 15.30
CA LYS A 91 -3.11 7.82 14.66
C LYS A 91 -2.38 8.60 13.58
N THR A 92 -1.06 8.60 13.64
CA THR A 92 -0.22 9.39 12.73
C THR A 92 0.38 8.57 11.61
N GLY A 93 0.75 9.23 10.51
CA GLY A 93 1.52 8.60 9.44
C GLY A 93 2.85 8.01 9.94
N GLN A 94 3.47 8.61 10.96
CA GLN A 94 4.71 8.10 11.55
C GLN A 94 4.52 6.74 12.23
N MET A 95 3.40 6.52 12.92
CA MET A 95 3.09 5.22 13.52
C MET A 95 3.02 4.13 12.44
N VAL A 96 2.35 4.43 11.32
CA VAL A 96 2.26 3.53 10.16
C VAL A 96 3.64 3.27 9.55
N SER A 97 4.46 4.31 9.37
CA SER A 97 5.83 4.17 8.85
C SER A 97 6.73 3.30 9.73
N ASN A 98 6.60 3.42 11.05
CA ASN A 98 7.34 2.59 12.00
C ASN A 98 6.93 1.11 11.90
N ALA A 99 5.62 0.83 11.94
CA ALA A 99 5.09 -0.52 11.81
C ALA A 99 5.44 -1.15 10.44
N LEU A 100 5.32 -0.37 9.36
CA LEU A 100 5.75 -0.77 8.02
C LEU A 100 7.23 -1.18 8.01
N SER A 101 8.10 -0.37 8.60
CA SER A 101 9.54 -0.66 8.66
C SER A 101 9.83 -1.96 9.43
N THR A 102 9.09 -2.22 10.52
CA THR A 102 9.18 -3.47 11.27
C THR A 102 8.74 -4.67 10.44
N ILE A 103 7.61 -4.57 9.72
CA ILE A 103 7.11 -5.65 8.84
C ILE A 103 8.12 -5.91 7.72
N PHE A 104 8.61 -4.86 7.06
CA PHE A 104 9.58 -4.96 5.98
C PHE A 104 10.90 -5.60 6.43
N ALA A 105 11.37 -5.29 7.64
CA ALA A 105 12.63 -5.81 8.17
C ALA A 105 12.64 -7.34 8.35
N VAL A 106 11.47 -7.98 8.50
CA VAL A 106 11.40 -9.44 8.62
C VAL A 106 11.71 -10.11 7.28
N HIS A 107 11.14 -9.59 6.19
CA HIS A 107 11.32 -10.12 4.84
C HIS A 107 11.43 -8.99 3.81
N PRO A 108 12.64 -8.43 3.60
CA PRO A 108 12.82 -7.31 2.70
C PRO A 108 12.75 -7.78 1.24
N VAL A 109 11.70 -7.37 0.54
CA VAL A 109 11.54 -7.59 -0.91
C VAL A 109 11.62 -6.23 -1.59
N GLN A 110 12.53 -6.05 -2.54
CA GLN A 110 12.63 -4.84 -3.34
C GLN A 110 11.55 -4.85 -4.44
N PRO A 111 11.06 -3.70 -4.94
CA PRO A 111 10.06 -3.67 -6.01
C PRO A 111 10.60 -4.22 -7.34
N GLY A 112 9.73 -4.80 -8.17
CA GLY A 112 10.13 -5.58 -9.34
C GLY A 112 9.01 -6.41 -9.95
N VAL A 113 9.34 -7.26 -10.91
CA VAL A 113 8.35 -8.04 -11.65
C VAL A 113 8.96 -9.34 -12.20
N ASN A 114 8.14 -10.36 -12.40
CA ASN A 114 8.51 -11.50 -13.24
C ASN A 114 8.62 -11.08 -14.72
N ASN A 115 9.68 -11.50 -15.39
CA ASN A 115 9.92 -11.22 -16.81
C ASN A 115 9.17 -12.20 -17.73
N GLY A 116 7.83 -12.15 -17.71
CA GLY A 116 6.96 -12.92 -18.61
C GLY A 116 6.88 -14.43 -18.34
N THR A 117 7.57 -14.93 -17.31
CA THR A 117 7.53 -16.34 -16.89
C THR A 117 7.44 -16.46 -15.37
N ILE A 118 6.83 -17.52 -14.83
CA ILE A 118 6.86 -17.76 -13.38
C ILE A 118 8.31 -17.94 -12.90
N ASN A 119 8.61 -17.61 -11.64
CA ASN A 119 9.96 -17.73 -11.06
C ASN A 119 11.05 -16.92 -11.79
N SER A 120 10.70 -15.79 -12.40
CA SER A 120 11.65 -14.92 -13.12
C SER A 120 11.74 -13.51 -12.54
N TYR A 121 11.50 -13.41 -11.23
CA TYR A 121 11.45 -12.15 -10.53
C TYR A 121 12.74 -11.35 -10.73
N THR A 122 12.59 -10.14 -11.26
CA THR A 122 13.68 -9.22 -11.50
C THR A 122 13.34 -7.90 -10.80
N MET A 123 14.21 -7.47 -9.89
CA MET A 123 14.10 -6.17 -9.25
C MET A 123 14.13 -5.05 -10.30
N ASN A 124 13.25 -4.06 -10.15
CA ASN A 124 13.27 -2.87 -10.98
C ASN A 124 13.80 -1.65 -10.18
N PRO A 125 15.06 -1.24 -10.37
CA PRO A 125 15.65 -0.13 -9.63
C PRO A 125 15.03 1.24 -9.96
N THR A 126 14.23 1.36 -11.02
CA THR A 126 13.54 2.62 -11.37
C THR A 126 12.27 2.83 -10.55
N LEU A 127 11.80 1.81 -9.82
CA LEU A 127 10.65 1.94 -8.93
C LEU A 127 11.04 2.57 -7.60
N ALA A 128 10.08 3.22 -6.95
CA ALA A 128 10.29 3.82 -5.64
C ALA A 128 10.32 2.73 -4.55
N THR A 129 11.11 2.97 -3.51
CA THR A 129 11.06 2.19 -2.27
C THR A 129 10.37 3.00 -1.17
N PHE A 130 10.10 2.40 -0.01
CA PHE A 130 9.44 3.10 1.11
C PHE A 130 10.20 4.34 1.61
N ASN A 131 11.53 4.33 1.44
CA ASN A 131 12.40 5.42 1.91
C ASN A 131 12.56 6.54 0.88
N ASP A 132 12.14 6.32 -0.37
CA ASP A 132 12.28 7.30 -1.45
C ASP A 132 10.94 7.98 -1.72
N ARG A 133 10.54 8.85 -0.80
CA ARG A 133 9.22 9.51 -0.76
C ARG A 133 8.99 10.40 -1.97
N CYS A 134 10.02 11.08 -2.46
CA CYS A 134 9.89 11.90 -3.66
C CYS A 134 9.83 11.06 -4.93
N LYS A 135 10.60 9.98 -5.05
CA LYS A 135 10.45 9.05 -6.18
C LYS A 135 9.09 8.35 -6.16
N LEU A 136 8.56 8.05 -4.98
CA LEU A 136 7.20 7.55 -4.84
C LEU A 136 6.18 8.55 -5.42
N TYR A 137 6.28 9.82 -5.06
CA TYR A 137 5.44 10.88 -5.61
C TYR A 137 5.56 10.96 -7.14
N THR A 138 6.79 11.02 -7.67
CA THR A 138 7.02 11.14 -9.12
C THR A 138 6.59 9.90 -9.89
N ASN A 139 6.85 8.70 -9.39
CA ASN A 139 6.39 7.45 -10.01
C ASN A 139 4.85 7.37 -9.99
N SER A 140 4.18 7.77 -8.90
CA SER A 140 2.71 7.75 -8.84
C SER A 140 2.09 8.66 -9.91
N ILE A 141 2.69 9.82 -10.18
CA ILE A 141 2.23 10.71 -11.23
C ILE A 141 2.59 10.16 -12.62
N ASN A 142 3.87 9.88 -12.87
CA ASN A 142 4.37 9.56 -14.20
C ASN A 142 3.95 8.16 -14.69
N ILE A 143 3.87 7.18 -13.80
CA ILE A 143 3.54 5.79 -14.17
C ILE A 143 2.04 5.56 -14.08
N MET A 144 1.34 6.16 -13.12
CA MET A 144 -0.10 5.92 -13.00
C MET A 144 -0.94 7.02 -13.61
N VAL A 145 -0.84 8.24 -13.09
CA VAL A 145 -1.75 9.32 -13.50
C VAL A 145 -1.60 9.61 -15.00
N CYS A 146 -0.37 9.74 -15.50
CA CYS A 146 -0.12 10.04 -16.91
C CYS A 146 -0.48 8.88 -17.85
N ASN A 147 -0.35 7.61 -17.42
CA ASN A 147 -0.76 6.47 -18.24
C ASN A 147 -2.28 6.32 -18.31
N LEU A 148 -3.01 6.62 -17.22
CA LEU A 148 -4.46 6.60 -17.18
C LEU A 148 -5.08 7.79 -17.93
N TYR A 149 -4.44 8.96 -17.86
CA TYR A 149 -4.93 10.20 -18.44
C TYR A 149 -3.84 10.83 -19.33
N PRO A 150 -3.54 10.26 -20.51
CA PRO A 150 -2.43 10.74 -21.34
C PRO A 150 -2.68 12.11 -21.98
N ASN A 151 -3.95 12.50 -22.18
CA ASN A 151 -4.30 13.79 -22.79
C ASN A 151 -5.68 14.29 -22.29
N PRO A 152 -5.82 14.63 -20.99
CA PRO A 152 -7.09 15.10 -20.45
C PRO A 152 -7.38 16.50 -20.98
N THR A 153 -8.66 16.78 -21.23
CA THR A 153 -9.14 18.08 -21.73
C THR A 153 -10.29 18.62 -20.90
N GLY A 154 -10.54 19.93 -21.02
CA GLY A 154 -11.64 20.63 -20.34
C GLY A 154 -11.64 20.39 -18.82
N ILE A 155 -12.85 20.14 -18.29
CA ILE A 155 -13.13 19.96 -16.85
C ILE A 155 -12.31 18.81 -16.24
N LEU A 156 -12.03 17.73 -17.00
CA LEU A 156 -11.23 16.62 -16.47
C LEU A 156 -9.80 17.07 -16.16
N ARG A 157 -9.18 17.86 -17.05
CA ARG A 157 -7.84 18.40 -16.84
C ARG A 157 -7.79 19.34 -15.63
N GLU A 158 -8.77 20.24 -15.53
CA GLU A 158 -8.89 21.19 -14.42
C GLU A 158 -9.00 20.46 -13.07
N ASN A 159 -9.86 19.43 -13.00
CA ASN A 159 -10.01 18.62 -11.80
C ASN A 159 -8.77 17.78 -11.50
N LEU A 160 -8.10 17.23 -12.51
CA LEU A 160 -6.85 16.49 -12.31
C LEU A 160 -5.76 17.39 -11.72
N ASN A 161 -5.58 18.60 -12.24
CA ASN A 161 -4.62 19.55 -11.68
C ASN A 161 -4.93 19.88 -10.22
N ALA A 162 -6.20 20.21 -9.91
CA ALA A 162 -6.60 20.50 -8.53
C ALA A 162 -6.38 19.31 -7.58
N ASN A 163 -6.68 18.08 -8.00
CA ASN A 163 -6.46 16.88 -7.18
C ASN A 163 -4.97 16.55 -7.02
N LEU A 164 -4.15 16.80 -8.05
CA LEU A 164 -2.70 16.61 -7.98
C LEU A 164 -2.05 17.61 -7.01
N ASP A 165 -2.57 18.84 -6.91
CA ASP A 165 -2.13 19.81 -5.91
C ASP A 165 -2.45 19.31 -4.48
N PHE A 166 -3.65 18.78 -4.25
CA PHE A 166 -3.99 18.18 -2.95
C PHE A 166 -3.11 16.96 -2.64
N PHE A 167 -2.83 16.12 -3.63
CA PHE A 167 -1.94 14.97 -3.47
C PHE A 167 -0.52 15.42 -3.09
N PHE A 168 0.02 16.44 -3.75
CA PHE A 168 1.36 16.99 -3.47
C PHE A 168 1.52 17.49 -2.03
N ARG A 169 0.47 18.04 -1.40
CA ARG A 169 0.53 18.47 0.01
C ARG A 169 0.94 17.35 0.98
N SER A 170 0.68 16.09 0.62
CA SER A 170 1.11 14.93 1.43
C SER A 170 2.62 14.64 1.35
N PHE A 171 3.31 15.27 0.39
CA PHE A 171 4.74 15.10 0.11
C PHE A 171 5.53 16.41 0.28
N GLU A 172 4.86 17.54 0.50
CA GLU A 172 5.50 18.85 0.71
C GLU A 172 6.47 18.82 1.90
N VAL A 173 6.09 18.14 2.98
CA VAL A 173 6.92 17.97 4.19
C VAL A 173 8.22 17.20 3.95
N GLU A 174 8.30 16.44 2.85
CA GLU A 174 9.47 15.65 2.46
C GLU A 174 10.44 16.47 1.58
N GLY A 175 10.09 17.72 1.23
CA GLY A 175 10.91 18.59 0.37
C GLY A 175 10.88 18.23 -1.12
N CYS A 176 9.84 17.50 -1.56
CA CYS A 176 9.70 17.13 -2.97
C CYS A 176 9.33 18.33 -3.85
N MET A 177 9.77 18.31 -5.12
CA MET A 177 9.37 19.33 -6.09
C MET A 177 8.00 18.99 -6.69
N PRO A 178 7.07 19.96 -6.81
CA PRO A 178 5.76 19.70 -7.40
C PRO A 178 5.90 19.39 -8.90
N LEU A 179 5.07 18.46 -9.38
CA LEU A 179 4.95 18.09 -10.79
C LEU A 179 3.64 18.59 -11.38
N PHE A 180 3.71 19.11 -12.60
CA PHE A 180 2.58 19.67 -13.35
C PHE A 180 2.43 18.96 -14.71
N PRO A 181 1.99 17.69 -14.73
CA PRO A 181 1.98 16.88 -15.95
C PRO A 181 1.07 17.44 -17.07
N TYR A 182 0.07 18.26 -16.72
CA TYR A 182 -0.87 18.84 -17.67
C TYR A 182 -0.80 20.37 -17.75
N GLY A 183 0.29 20.97 -17.22
CA GLY A 183 0.45 22.42 -17.09
C GLY A 183 -0.35 23.02 -15.94
N HIS A 184 -0.32 24.36 -15.85
CA HIS A 184 -1.08 25.15 -14.89
C HIS A 184 -2.44 25.55 -15.47
#